data_AF-A0A321LAF7-F1
#
_entry.id   AF-A0A321LAF7-F1
#
_cell.length_a   1.000
_cell.length_b   1.000
_cell.length_c   1.000
_cell.angle_alpha   90.00
_cell.angle_beta   90.00
_cell.angle_gamma   90.00
#
_symmetry.space_group_name_H-M   'P 1'
#
loop_
_entity.id
_entity.type
_entity.pdbx_description
1 polymer ?
#
loop_
_entity_poly.entity_id
_entity_poly.type
_entity_poly.pdbx_seq_one_letter_code
_entity_poly.pdbx_strand_id
1 'polypeptide(L)'
;MEAVYQAHRFDALKMRYDDQVALLRSITELDLKLFTGYFTVQLLLGAWLTSHPLSRVLMQIGLLSIDLTLCLIASRLLYLSQKRRCEIVATIKNICEVLGFTQKDIYLSGSAINPEIVLRAWTPYYIVGVLVSSIGIGLIIFGGLA
;
A
#
# COMPACT_ATOMS: atom_id res chain seq x y z
N MET A 1 -29.96 -25.83 21.05
CA MET A 1 -29.49 -24.43 21.15
C MET A 1 -28.02 -24.29 20.74
N GLU A 2 -27.15 -25.21 21.14
CA GLU A 2 -25.71 -25.16 20.86
C GLU A 2 -25.35 -25.23 19.36
N ALA A 3 -26.01 -26.10 18.57
CA ALA A 3 -25.77 -26.21 17.13
C ALA A 3 -26.13 -24.94 16.34
N VAL A 4 -27.21 -24.25 16.74
CA VAL A 4 -27.64 -22.98 16.11
C VAL A 4 -26.65 -21.85 16.43
N TYR A 5 -26.15 -21.81 17.67
CA TYR A 5 -25.12 -20.86 18.08
C TYR A 5 -23.80 -21.06 17.31
N GLN A 6 -23.39 -22.32 17.12
CA GLN A 6 -22.19 -22.66 16.34
C GLN A 6 -22.34 -22.27 14.86
N ALA A 7 -23.52 -22.47 14.26
CA ALA A 7 -23.80 -22.04 12.89
C ALA A 7 -23.72 -20.51 12.74
N HIS A 8 -24.35 -19.74 13.63
CA HIS A 8 -24.27 -18.28 13.60
C HIS A 8 -22.84 -17.76 13.82
N ARG A 9 -22.05 -18.42 14.68
CA ARG A 9 -20.64 -18.08 14.91
C ARG A 9 -19.80 -18.31 13.67
N PHE A 10 -20.01 -19.44 12.98
CA PHE A 10 -19.31 -19.74 11.73
C PHE A 10 -19.66 -18.72 10.64
N ASP A 11 -20.95 -18.42 10.44
CA ASP A 11 -21.40 -17.44 9.46
C ASP A 11 -20.84 -16.05 9.72
N ALA A 12 -20.80 -15.62 10.99
CA ALA A 12 -20.19 -14.34 11.38
C ALA A 12 -18.69 -14.29 11.07
N LEU A 13 -17.95 -15.37 11.37
CA LEU A 13 -16.51 -15.45 11.08
C LEU A 13 -16.23 -15.47 9.57
N LYS A 14 -17.06 -16.18 8.81
CA LYS A 14 -16.97 -16.23 7.34
C LYS A 14 -17.23 -14.85 6.73
N MET A 15 -18.30 -14.18 7.15
CA MET A 15 -18.60 -12.82 6.68
C MET A 15 -17.45 -11.84 6.99
N ARG A 16 -16.89 -11.92 8.20
CA ARG A 16 -15.72 -11.10 8.57
C ARG A 16 -14.49 -11.42 7.73
N TYR A 17 -14.24 -12.69 7.42
CA TYR A 17 -13.15 -13.09 6.54
C TYR A 17 -13.32 -12.48 5.14
N ASP A 18 -14.50 -12.62 4.54
CA ASP A 18 -14.80 -12.09 3.20
C ASP A 18 -14.65 -10.56 3.15
N ASP A 19 -15.13 -9.86 4.18
CA ASP A 19 -14.94 -8.41 4.34
C ASP A 19 -13.45 -8.02 4.40
N GLN A 20 -12.63 -8.74 5.18
CA GLN A 20 -11.20 -8.47 5.29
C GLN A 20 -10.45 -8.72 3.98
N VAL A 21 -10.83 -9.77 3.25
CA VAL A 21 -10.25 -10.07 1.92
C VAL A 21 -10.63 -9.00 0.91
N ALA A 22 -11.89 -8.55 0.89
CA ALA A 22 -12.34 -7.45 0.04
C ALA A 22 -11.61 -6.14 0.37
N LEU A 23 -11.42 -5.86 1.66
CA LEU A 23 -10.66 -4.68 2.11
C LEU A 23 -9.20 -4.75 1.67
N LEU A 24 -8.56 -5.91 1.74
CA LEU A 24 -7.18 -6.10 1.29
C LEU A 24 -7.00 -5.83 -0.22
N ARG A 25 -7.96 -6.29 -1.04
CA ARG A 25 -7.99 -5.99 -2.48
C ARG A 25 -8.16 -4.49 -2.73
N SER A 26 -9.11 -3.86 -2.04
CA SER A 26 -9.41 -2.43 -2.19
C SER A 26 -8.20 -1.55 -1.82
N ILE A 27 -7.49 -1.90 -0.74
CA ILE A 27 -6.27 -1.19 -0.34
C ILE A 27 -5.17 -1.35 -1.39
N THR A 28 -5.04 -2.54 -1.97
CA THR A 28 -4.05 -2.77 -3.02
C THR A 28 -4.31 -1.93 -4.26
N GLU A 29 -5.58 -1.80 -4.66
CA GLU A 29 -5.98 -0.96 -5.78
C GLU A 29 -5.75 0.53 -5.48
N LEU A 30 -6.05 0.98 -4.26
CA LEU A 30 -5.80 2.37 -3.83
C LEU A 30 -4.31 2.69 -3.85
N ASP A 31 -3.45 1.81 -3.36
CA ASP A 31 -1.99 2.03 -3.38
C ASP A 31 -1.46 2.13 -4.81
N LEU A 32 -1.95 1.27 -5.71
CA LEU A 32 -1.56 1.32 -7.13
C LEU A 32 -2.02 2.62 -7.78
N LYS A 33 -3.27 3.03 -7.54
CA LYS A 33 -3.82 4.31 -8.05
C LYS A 33 -3.05 5.51 -7.53
N LEU A 34 -2.71 5.52 -6.24
CA LEU A 34 -1.94 6.58 -5.62
C LEU A 34 -0.52 6.64 -6.19
N PHE A 35 0.15 5.50 -6.30
CA PHE A 35 1.50 5.42 -6.85
C PHE A 35 1.55 5.85 -8.32
N THR A 36 0.67 5.30 -9.15
CA THR A 36 0.60 5.64 -10.59
C THR A 36 0.17 7.08 -10.81
N GLY A 37 -0.80 7.59 -10.04
CA GLY A 37 -1.23 8.99 -10.09
C GLY A 37 -0.10 9.94 -9.73
N TYR A 38 0.60 9.68 -8.63
CA TYR A 38 1.78 10.45 -8.23
C TYR A 38 2.86 10.42 -9.32
N PHE A 39 3.23 9.25 -9.81
CA PHE A 39 4.27 9.11 -10.82
C PHE A 39 3.92 9.80 -12.14
N THR A 40 2.63 9.77 -12.53
CA THR A 40 2.15 10.48 -13.73
C THR A 40 2.32 11.99 -13.57
N VAL A 41 1.98 12.55 -12.41
CA VAL A 41 2.19 13.98 -12.12
C VAL A 41 3.66 14.33 -12.16
N GLN A 42 4.53 13.49 -11.58
CA GLN A 42 5.98 13.67 -11.62
C GLN A 42 6.52 13.68 -13.06
N LEU A 43 6.12 12.72 -13.89
CA LEU A 43 6.55 12.67 -15.29
C LEU A 43 6.07 13.89 -16.09
N LEU A 44 4.81 14.31 -15.90
CA LEU A 44 4.26 15.51 -16.53
C LEU A 44 5.02 16.76 -16.09
N LEU A 45 5.31 16.90 -14.80
CA LEU A 45 6.06 18.03 -14.26
C LEU A 45 7.48 18.05 -14.81
N GLY A 46 8.16 16.90 -14.83
CA GLY A 46 9.51 16.76 -15.38
C GLY A 46 9.56 17.13 -16.87
N ALA A 47 8.63 16.61 -17.67
CA ALA A 47 8.53 16.93 -19.10
C ALA A 47 8.19 18.41 -19.36
N TRP A 48 7.40 19.04 -18.48
CA TRP A 48 7.11 20.47 -18.59
C TRP A 48 8.34 21.32 -18.26
N LEU A 49 9.06 20.97 -17.19
CA LEU A 49 10.27 21.67 -16.74
C LEU A 49 11.43 21.60 -17.75
N THR A 50 11.56 20.49 -18.47
CA THR A 50 12.58 20.38 -19.54
C THR A 50 12.29 21.35 -20.70
N SER A 51 11.02 21.68 -20.94
CA SER A 51 10.62 22.63 -21.99
C SER A 51 10.56 24.07 -21.47
N HIS A 52 10.40 24.28 -20.17
CA HIS A 52 10.25 25.59 -19.52
C HIS A 52 11.19 25.71 -18.31
N PRO A 53 12.49 25.95 -18.54
CA PRO A 53 13.46 26.04 -17.45
C PRO A 53 13.16 27.23 -16.52
N LEU A 54 13.29 27.01 -15.22
CA LEU A 54 13.07 28.03 -14.20
C LEU A 54 14.32 28.90 -14.04
N SER A 55 14.21 30.19 -14.36
CA SER A 55 15.33 31.15 -14.27
C SER A 55 15.51 31.79 -12.89
N ARG A 56 14.47 31.79 -12.05
CA ARG A 56 14.49 32.42 -10.73
C ARG A 56 14.58 31.38 -9.62
N VAL A 57 15.60 31.50 -8.78
CA VAL A 57 15.82 30.62 -7.61
C VAL A 57 14.58 30.54 -6.70
N LEU A 58 13.87 31.64 -6.51
CA LEU A 58 12.65 31.65 -5.70
C LEU A 58 11.55 30.74 -6.28
N MET A 59 11.44 30.67 -7.61
CA MET A 59 10.48 29.77 -8.29
C MET A 59 10.93 28.31 -8.18
N GLN A 60 12.24 28.04 -8.25
CA GLN A 60 12.82 26.71 -8.05
C GLN A 60 12.52 26.18 -6.64
N ILE A 61 12.77 27.00 -5.61
CA ILE A 61 12.48 26.66 -4.21
C ILE A 61 10.97 26.46 -3.99
N GLY A 62 10.13 27.35 -4.54
CA GLY A 62 8.68 27.23 -4.43
C GLY A 62 8.15 25.93 -5.03
N LEU A 63 8.60 25.59 -6.25
CA LEU A 63 8.18 24.36 -6.91
C LEU A 63 8.69 23.11 -6.18
N LEU A 64 9.96 23.10 -5.76
CA LEU A 64 10.53 22.00 -4.97
C LEU A 64 9.77 21.79 -3.66
N SER A 65 9.36 22.87 -2.98
CA SER A 65 8.59 22.77 -1.75
C SER A 65 7.22 22.11 -1.96
N ILE A 66 6.54 22.44 -3.07
CA ILE A 66 5.28 21.80 -3.46
C ILE A 66 5.52 20.32 -3.75
N ASP A 67 6.57 20.00 -4.50
CA ASP A 67 6.92 18.64 -4.87
C ASP A 67 7.24 17.76 -3.64
N LEU A 68 8.07 18.27 -2.74
CA LEU A 68 8.41 17.60 -1.48
C LEU A 68 7.15 17.39 -0.61
N THR A 69 6.22 18.33 -0.61
CA THR A 69 4.96 18.18 0.11
C THR A 69 4.14 17.03 -0.46
N LEU A 70 4.03 16.92 -1.79
CA LEU A 70 3.36 15.81 -2.45
C LEU A 70 4.05 14.47 -2.17
N CYS A 71 5.39 14.43 -2.22
CA CYS A 71 6.20 13.27 -1.86
C CYS A 71 5.93 12.80 -0.43
N LEU A 72 5.91 13.72 0.53
CA LEU A 72 5.64 13.41 1.94
C LEU A 72 4.23 12.86 2.14
N ILE A 73 3.23 13.48 1.51
CA ILE A 73 1.82 13.01 1.60
C ILE A 73 1.69 11.62 1.00
N ALA A 74 2.21 11.40 -0.21
CA ALA A 74 2.17 10.10 -0.89
C ALA A 74 2.87 9.00 -0.06
N SER A 75 4.07 9.29 0.43
CA SER A 75 4.83 8.37 1.29
C SER A 75 4.08 8.04 2.58
N ARG A 76 3.45 9.04 3.21
CA ARG A 76 2.66 8.85 4.44
C ARG A 76 1.43 7.99 4.19
N LEU A 77 0.71 8.21 3.10
CA LEU A 77 -0.46 7.41 2.74
C LEU A 77 -0.09 5.94 2.48
N LEU A 78 0.99 5.69 1.72
CA LEU A 78 1.51 4.33 1.50
C LEU A 78 1.94 3.64 2.80
N TYR A 79 2.59 4.37 3.71
CA TYR A 79 2.97 3.84 5.02
C TYR A 79 1.75 3.45 5.87
N LEU A 80 0.74 4.31 5.95
CA LEU A 80 -0.49 4.03 6.70
C LEU A 80 -1.25 2.85 6.09
N SER A 81 -1.28 2.78 4.76
CA SER A 81 -1.85 1.66 4.02
C SER A 81 -1.16 0.34 4.39
N GLN A 82 0.18 0.30 4.44
CA GLN A 82 0.92 -0.88 4.87
C GLN A 82 0.56 -1.31 6.29
N LYS A 83 0.48 -0.35 7.22
CA LYS A 83 0.08 -0.64 8.60
C LYS A 83 -1.32 -1.28 8.63
N ARG A 84 -2.25 -0.74 7.84
CA ARG A 84 -3.60 -1.28 7.72
C ARG A 84 -3.61 -2.70 7.13
N ARG A 85 -2.79 -2.99 6.11
CA ARG A 85 -2.63 -4.35 5.57
C ARG A 85 -2.16 -5.34 6.64
N CYS A 86 -1.21 -4.95 7.48
CA CYS A 86 -0.74 -5.79 8.58
C CYS A 86 -1.87 -6.10 9.59
N GLU A 87 -2.70 -5.11 9.94
CA GLU A 87 -3.87 -5.30 10.81
C GLU A 87 -4.89 -6.29 10.21
N ILE A 88 -5.18 -6.15 8.91
CA ILE A 88 -6.11 -7.03 8.18
C ILE A 88 -5.59 -8.46 8.15
N VAL A 89 -4.31 -8.64 7.81
CA VAL A 89 -3.68 -9.97 7.73
C VAL A 89 -3.64 -10.64 9.10
N ALA A 90 -3.35 -9.89 10.17
CA ALA A 90 -3.44 -10.39 11.53
C ALA A 90 -4.88 -10.84 11.89
N THR A 91 -5.88 -10.07 11.48
CA THR A 91 -7.30 -10.43 11.68
C THR A 91 -7.67 -11.71 10.92
N ILE A 92 -7.25 -11.83 9.67
CA ILE A 92 -7.45 -13.05 8.86
C ILE A 92 -6.79 -14.26 9.52
N LYS A 93 -5.55 -14.10 10.01
CA LYS A 93 -4.83 -15.16 10.72
C LYS A 93 -5.60 -15.63 11.95
N ASN A 94 -6.08 -14.71 12.78
CA ASN A 94 -6.89 -15.03 13.97
C ASN A 94 -8.17 -15.79 13.59
N ILE A 95 -8.84 -15.39 12.51
CA ILE A 95 -10.05 -16.10 12.02
C ILE A 95 -9.68 -17.52 11.55
N CYS A 96 -8.60 -17.68 10.78
CA CYS A 96 -8.12 -18.99 10.32
C CYS A 96 -7.73 -19.92 11.48
N GLU A 97 -7.10 -19.39 12.53
CA GLU A 97 -6.75 -20.15 13.73
C GLU A 97 -7.99 -20.62 14.50
N VAL A 98 -8.98 -19.74 14.70
CA VAL A 98 -10.24 -20.08 15.38
C VAL A 98 -11.04 -21.13 14.60
N LEU A 99 -10.98 -21.08 13.27
CA LEU A 99 -11.61 -22.07 12.39
C LEU A 99 -10.78 -23.35 12.25
N GLY A 100 -9.57 -23.43 12.79
CA GLY A 100 -8.72 -24.62 12.71
C GLY A 100 -8.05 -24.84 11.34
N PHE A 101 -8.07 -23.86 10.43
CA PHE A 101 -7.47 -23.98 9.09
C PHE A 101 -5.94 -24.03 9.11
N THR A 102 -5.32 -23.59 10.20
CA THR A 102 -3.87 -23.65 10.42
C THR A 102 -3.41 -24.96 11.08
N GLN A 103 -4.34 -25.75 11.62
CA GLN A 103 -4.01 -27.01 12.29
C GLN A 103 -3.95 -28.17 11.30
N LYS A 104 -2.97 -29.05 11.47
CA LYS A 104 -2.86 -30.28 10.67
C LYS A 104 -3.98 -31.25 11.06
N ASP A 105 -4.40 -32.08 10.11
CA ASP A 105 -5.31 -33.20 10.33
C ASP A 105 -6.76 -32.82 10.71
N ILE A 106 -7.11 -31.54 10.84
CA ILE A 106 -8.51 -31.13 11.03
C ILE A 106 -9.32 -31.28 9.74
N TYR A 107 -8.78 -30.77 8.64
CA TYR A 107 -9.47 -30.73 7.35
C TYR A 107 -8.79 -31.55 6.25
N LEU A 108 -7.47 -31.73 6.34
CA LEU A 108 -6.66 -32.49 5.39
C LEU A 108 -5.73 -33.42 6.17
N SER A 109 -5.68 -34.70 5.77
CA SER A 109 -4.75 -35.64 6.40
C SER A 109 -3.31 -35.28 6.03
N GLY A 110 -2.44 -35.16 7.03
CA GLY A 110 -1.03 -34.83 6.90
C GLY A 110 -0.70 -33.36 6.61
N SER A 111 -1.70 -32.49 6.43
CA SER A 111 -1.48 -31.07 6.08
C SER A 111 -2.51 -30.11 6.67
N ALA A 112 -2.15 -28.83 6.75
CA ALA A 112 -3.06 -27.75 7.08
C ALA A 112 -3.51 -27.04 5.80
N ILE A 113 -4.72 -26.49 5.77
CA ILE A 113 -5.21 -25.72 4.60
C ILE A 113 -4.38 -24.45 4.42
N ASN A 114 -3.97 -23.81 5.51
CA ASN A 114 -3.21 -22.56 5.46
C ASN A 114 -2.03 -22.59 6.45
N PRO A 115 -0.92 -23.27 6.12
CA PRO A 115 0.16 -23.53 7.06
C PRO A 115 0.94 -22.26 7.44
N GLU A 116 1.17 -21.32 6.52
CA GLU A 116 1.85 -20.04 6.81
C GLU A 116 1.39 -18.90 5.89
N ILE A 117 0.99 -17.77 6.48
CA ILE A 117 0.69 -16.54 5.73
C ILE A 117 1.95 -15.67 5.71
N VAL A 118 2.63 -15.60 4.56
CA VAL A 118 3.78 -14.71 4.36
C VAL A 118 3.31 -13.35 3.84
N LEU A 119 3.51 -12.29 4.62
CA LEU A 119 3.22 -10.93 4.19
C LEU A 119 4.28 -10.45 3.18
N ARG A 120 3.89 -10.17 1.94
CA ARG A 120 4.78 -9.53 0.96
C ARG A 120 4.76 -8.01 1.14
N ALA A 121 5.83 -7.43 1.68
CA ALA A 121 5.94 -5.99 1.91
C ALA A 121 6.34 -5.26 0.61
N TRP A 122 5.34 -4.77 -0.15
CA TRP A 122 5.57 -3.98 -1.37
C TRP A 122 5.86 -2.50 -1.09
N THR A 123 5.46 -2.01 0.08
CA THR A 123 5.54 -0.59 0.47
C THR A 123 6.93 0.02 0.39
N PRO A 124 8.03 -0.67 0.77
CA PRO A 124 9.38 -0.13 0.58
C PRO A 124 9.68 0.22 -0.87
N TYR A 125 9.24 -0.60 -1.84
CA TYR A 125 9.47 -0.35 -3.26
C TYR A 125 8.69 0.87 -3.76
N TYR A 126 7.44 1.05 -3.30
CA TYR A 126 6.66 2.25 -3.64
C TYR A 126 7.27 3.52 -3.05
N ILE A 127 7.72 3.48 -1.78
CA ILE A 127 8.37 4.62 -1.13
C ILE A 127 9.67 4.98 -1.85
N VAL A 128 10.49 3.99 -2.21
CA VAL A 128 11.72 4.23 -2.99
C VAL A 128 11.37 4.87 -4.34
N GLY A 129 10.36 4.37 -5.04
CA GLY A 129 9.92 4.96 -6.31
C GLY A 129 9.47 6.42 -6.18
N VAL A 130 8.70 6.73 -5.13
CA VAL A 130 8.27 8.09 -4.81
C VAL A 130 9.49 9.00 -4.58
N LEU A 131 10.40 8.60 -3.68
CA LEU A 131 11.61 9.38 -3.35
C LEU A 131 12.50 9.61 -4.57
N VAL A 132 12.75 8.56 -5.37
CA VAL A 132 13.59 8.66 -6.58
C VAL A 132 13.00 9.65 -7.57
N SER A 133 11.67 9.65 -7.75
CA SER A 133 11.03 10.60 -8.67
C SER A 133 11.13 12.06 -8.18
N SER A 134 10.94 12.32 -6.88
CA SER A 134 11.11 13.67 -6.32
C SER A 134 12.56 14.15 -6.43
N ILE A 135 13.53 13.26 -6.18
CA ILE A 135 14.95 13.56 -6.38
C ILE A 135 15.21 13.90 -7.85
N GLY A 136 14.63 13.12 -8.78
CA GLY A 136 14.72 13.39 -10.21
C GLY A 136 14.19 14.77 -10.60
N ILE A 137 13.03 15.18 -10.07
CA ILE A 137 12.51 16.53 -10.25
C ILE A 137 13.44 17.59 -9.65
N GLY A 138 13.96 17.37 -8.44
CA GLY A 138 14.95 18.26 -7.85
C GLY A 138 16.17 18.46 -8.75
N LEU A 139 16.70 17.37 -9.33
CA LEU A 139 17.80 17.43 -10.28
C LEU A 139 17.44 18.18 -11.57
N ILE A 140 16.22 18.07 -12.08
CA ILE A 140 15.78 18.84 -13.26
C ILE A 140 15.66 20.33 -12.92
N ILE A 141 15.10 20.67 -11.77
CA ILE A 141 14.91 22.05 -11.32
C ILE A 141 16.25 22.79 -11.18
N PHE A 142 17.26 22.14 -10.61
CA PHE A 142 18.58 22.74 -10.37
C PHE A 142 19.65 22.37 -11.39
N GLY A 143 19.39 21.39 -12.27
CA GLY A 143 20.36 20.91 -13.26
C GLY A 143 20.65 21.89 -14.38
N GLY A 144 19.77 22.88 -14.60
CA GLY A 144 20.00 23.99 -15.52
C GLY A 144 20.91 25.11 -14.98
N LEU A 145 21.50 24.94 -13.79
CA LEU A 145 22.49 25.87 -13.21
C LEU A 145 23.94 25.61 -13.68
N ALA A 146 24.15 24.69 -14.63
CA ALA A 146 25.44 24.41 -15.24
C ALA A 146 25.61 25.09 -16.61
#